data_AF-A0A453N7T1-F1
#
_entry.id   AF-A0A453N7T1-F1
#
_cell.length_a   1.000
_cell.length_b   1.000
_cell.length_c   1.000
_cell.angle_alpha   90.00
_cell.angle_beta   90.00
_cell.angle_gamma   90.00
#
_symmetry.space_group_name_H-M   'P 1'
#
loop_
_entity.id
_entity.type
_entity.pdbx_description
1 polymer ?
#
loop_
_entity_poly.entity_id
_entity_poly.type
_entity_poly.pdbx_seq_one_letter_code
_entity_poly.pdbx_strand_id
1 'polypeptide(L)' 'MAVFNQFHSLSGANFAKINSAFVTLLPKKDGAESVGDFRPISLINSIAKLITKVLSLILDEKI' A
#
# COMPACT_ATOMS: atom_id res chain seq x y z
N MET A 1 3.18 9.37 -5.42
CA MET A 1 3.95 10.34 -4.62
C MET A 1 3.16 11.03 -3.51
N ALA A 2 1.85 11.28 -3.63
CA ALA A 2 1.08 12.05 -2.63
C ALA A 2 1.25 11.59 -1.17
N VAL A 3 1.17 10.28 -0.90
CA VAL A 3 1.34 9.72 0.45
C VAL A 3 2.76 9.91 0.99
N PHE A 4 3.78 9.72 0.14
CA PHE A 4 5.18 9.97 0.53
C PHE A 4 5.45 11.46 0.76
N ASN A 5 4.84 12.35 -0.03
CA ASN A 5 4.95 13.80 0.18
C ASN A 5 4.31 14.22 1.51
N GLN A 6 3.14 13.66 1.85
CA GLN A 6 2.49 13.89 3.14
C GLN A 6 3.35 13.37 4.30
N PHE A 7 3.87 12.15 4.19
CA PHE A 7 4.79 11.57 5.17
C PHE A 7 6.06 12.42 5.36
N HIS A 8 6.69 12.84 4.27
CA HIS A 8 7.89 13.69 4.30
C HIS A 8 7.61 15.08 4.92
N SER A 9 6.46 15.68 4.61
CA SER A 9 6.05 16.96 5.19
C SER A 9 5.62 16.88 6.67
N LEU A 10 5.75 15.71 7.31
CA LEU A 10 5.27 15.41 8.67
C LEU A 10 3.80 15.78 8.88
N SER A 11 3.04 15.86 7.79
CA SER A 11 1.61 16.17 7.81
C SER A 11 0.87 14.87 8.12
N GLY A 12 0.76 14.55 9.41
CA GLY A 12 0.06 13.36 9.90
C GLY A 12 -1.46 13.35 9.70
N ALA A 13 -2.01 14.41 9.11
CA ALA A 13 -3.40 14.46 8.71
C ALA A 13 -3.72 13.30 7.73
N ASN A 14 -4.80 12.56 7.99
CA ASN A 14 -5.27 11.39 7.23
C ASN A 14 -4.48 10.07 7.35
N PHE A 15 -3.53 9.89 8.27
CA PHE A 15 -2.92 8.56 8.47
C PHE A 15 -3.92 7.48 8.93
N ALA A 16 -5.02 7.86 9.58
CA ALA A 16 -6.12 6.94 9.84
C ALA A 16 -6.74 6.34 8.56
N LYS A 17 -6.73 7.09 7.44
CA LYS A 17 -7.20 6.60 6.14
C LYS A 17 -6.27 5.55 5.53
N ILE A 18 -4.99 5.52 5.94
CA ILE A 18 -4.04 4.49 5.52
C ILE A 18 -4.42 3.11 6.09
N ASN A 19 -5.05 3.09 7.27
CA ASN A 19 -5.54 1.88 7.91
C ASN A 19 -6.96 1.50 7.46
N SER A 20 -7.57 2.28 6.56
CA SER A 20 -8.85 1.90 5.96
C SER A 20 -8.66 0.66 5.08
N ALA A 21 -9.63 -0.25 5.12
CA ALA A 21 -9.56 -1.52 4.41
C ALA A 21 -9.58 -1.30 2.88
N PHE A 22 -8.40 -1.13 2.30
CA PHE A 22 -8.25 -1.06 0.84
C PHE A 22 -8.16 -2.49 0.31
N VAL A 23 -9.22 -2.98 -0.30
CA VAL A 23 -9.27 -4.32 -0.89
C VAL A 23 -9.19 -4.19 -2.41
N THR A 24 -8.30 -4.95 -3.03
CA THR A 24 -8.21 -5.08 -4.49
C THR A 24 -8.58 -6.49 -4.92
N LEU A 25 -9.11 -6.62 -6.15
CA LEU A 25 -9.50 -7.89 -6.73
C LEU A 25 -8.45 -8.32 -7.75
N LEU A 26 -7.77 -9.43 -7.47
CA LEU A 26 -6.81 -10.02 -8.40
C LEU A 26 -7.49 -11.13 -9.22
N PRO A 27 -7.49 -11.08 -10.57
CA PRO A 27 -8.05 -12.15 -11.38
C PRO A 27 -7.27 -13.46 -11.19
N LYS A 28 -7.96 -14.58 -11.10
CA LYS A 28 -7.35 -15.93 -11.02
C LYS A 28 -7.03 -16.51 -12.40
N LYS A 29 -7.70 -16.02 -13.44
CA LYS A 29 -7.63 -16.49 -14.83
C LYS A 29 -7.81 -15.32 -15.79
N ASP A 30 -7.33 -15.47 -17.02
CA ASP A 30 -7.65 -14.54 -18.10
C ASP A 30 -9.14 -14.61 -18.43
N GLY A 31 -9.74 -13.46 -18.76
CA GLY A 31 -11.18 -13.36 -19.00
C GLY A 31 -12.03 -13.59 -17.74
N ALA A 32 -11.59 -13.08 -16.58
CA ALA A 32 -12.38 -13.13 -15.36
C ALA A 32 -13.67 -12.30 -15.49
N GLU A 33 -14.83 -12.96 -15.45
CA GLU A 33 -16.15 -12.35 -15.67
C GLU A 33 -17.03 -12.38 -14.41
N SER A 34 -16.83 -13.35 -13.52
CA SER A 34 -17.64 -13.51 -12.31
C SER A 34 -16.86 -13.11 -11.06
N VAL A 35 -17.57 -12.69 -9.99
CA VAL A 35 -16.95 -12.32 -8.70
C VAL A 35 -16.08 -13.46 -8.13
N GLY A 36 -16.50 -14.72 -8.35
CA GLY A 36 -15.76 -15.91 -7.92
C GLY A 36 -14.41 -16.10 -8.63
N ASP A 37 -14.22 -15.49 -9.80
CA ASP A 37 -12.96 -15.55 -10.56
C ASP A 37 -11.88 -14.61 -9.98
N PHE A 38 -12.22 -13.78 -9.01
CA PHE A 38 -11.29 -12.88 -8.35
C PHE A 38 -10.87 -13.40 -6.96
N ARG A 39 -9.64 -13.07 -6.58
CA ARG A 39 -9.13 -13.22 -5.22
C ARG A 39 -9.07 -11.83 -4.58
N PRO A 40 -9.81 -11.56 -3.50
CA PRO A 40 -9.65 -10.31 -2.77
C PRO A 40 -8.32 -10.31 -2.02
N ILE A 41 -7.57 -9.22 -2.17
CA ILE A 41 -6.33 -8.96 -1.43
C ILE A 41 -6.53 -7.70 -0.60
N SER A 42 -6.33 -7.81 0.71
CA SER A 42 -6.29 -6.65 1.59
C SER A 42 -4.92 -5.97 1.49
N LEU A 43 -4.93 -4.69 1.16
CA LEU A 43 -3.77 -3.81 1.16
C LEU A 43 -3.69 -2.99 2.46
N ILE A 44 -4.36 -3.44 3.52
CA ILE A 44 -4.14 -2.90 4.87
C ILE A 44 -2.65 -2.89 5.19
N ASN A 45 -2.18 -1.76 5.72
CA ASN A 45 -0.78 -1.51 6.07
C ASN A 45 0.20 -1.54 4.88
N SER A 46 -0.26 -1.65 3.62
CA SER A 46 0.62 -1.66 2.45
C SER A 46 1.49 -0.41 2.37
N ILE A 47 0.91 0.75 2.66
CA ILE A 47 1.61 2.03 2.74
C ILE A 47 2.68 2.03 3.82
N ALA A 48 2.35 1.55 5.03
CA ALA A 48 3.33 1.47 6.12
C ALA A 48 4.52 0.59 5.71
N LYS A 49 4.25 -0.57 5.09
CA LYS A 49 5.28 -1.46 4.54
C LYS A 49 6.15 -0.78 3.48
N LEU A 50 5.53 -0.02 2.57
CA LEU A 50 6.26 0.72 1.52
C LEU A 50 7.17 1.79 2.12
N ILE A 51 6.67 2.57 3.09
CA ILE A 51 7.47 3.57 3.81
C ILE A 51 8.63 2.89 4.52
N THR A 52 8.39 1.82 5.27
CA THR A 52 9.46 1.05 5.93
C THR A 52 10.49 0.55 4.93
N LYS A 53 10.07 -0.02 3.80
CA LYS A 53 11.02 -0.53 2.79
C LYS A 53 11.89 0.58 2.20
N VAL A 54 11.30 1.73 1.88
CA VAL A 54 12.05 2.89 1.37
C VAL A 54 13.05 3.39 2.41
N LEU A 55 12.64 3.50 3.68
CA LEU A 55 13.52 3.90 4.77
C LEU A 55 14.66 2.90 4.97
N SER A 56 14.37 1.59 4.94
CA SER A 56 15.40 0.55 5.02
C SER A 56 16.41 0.70 3.89
N LEU A 57 15.97 0.88 2.64
CA LEU A 57 16.89 1.07 1.50
C LEU A 57 17.78 2.30 1.68
N ILE A 58 17.23 3.43 2.14
CA ILE A 58 17.99 4.66 2.37
C ILE A 58 19.04 4.49 3.49
N LEU A 59 18.70 3.74 4.54
CA LEU A 59 19.59 3.51 5.67
C LEU A 59 20.67 2.46 5.35
N ASP A 60 20.34 1.45 4.53
CA ASP A 60 21.26 0.40 4.09
C ASP A 60 22.35 0.96 3.15
N GLU A 61 22.01 1.98 2.34
CA GLU A 61 22.96 2.64 1.44
C GLU A 61 23.89 3.65 2.15
N LYS A 62 23.55 4.06 3.37
CA LYS A 62 24.30 5.06 4.15
C LYS A 62 25.28 4.45 5.16
N ILE A 63 25.42 3.12 5.19
CA ILE A 63 26.36 2.37 6.04
C ILE A 63 27.41 1.70 5.16
#